data_AF-A0A1L5KQ57-F1
#
_entry.id   AF-A0A1L5KQ57-F1
#
_cell.length_a   1.000
_cell.length_b   1.000
_cell.length_c   1.000
_cell.angle_alpha   90.00
_cell.angle_beta   90.00
_cell.angle_gamma   90.00
#
_symmetry.space_group_name_H-M   'P 1'
#
loop_
_entity.id
_entity.type
_entity.pdbx_description
1 polymer ?
#
loop_
_entity_poly.entity_id
_entity_poly.type
_entity_poly.pdbx_seq_one_letter_code
_entity_poly.pdbx_strand_id
1 'polypeptide(L)'
;FSYNTINNHKRSLKASFYIAIQDDCVRKNPFDFKLNEVLENDTKEKVALTEEQEQALLSFIKTDNVYHKHYDDVLILLKTGLRISELCGLTVADIDFKNEVVIIDHQLLKSKEQGYYIETPKTKSGIRQVPLSRETIQAFQRVMKKHPKAEPFVIDGRSNLRV
;
A
#
# COMPACT_ATOMS: atom_id res chain seq x y z
N PHE A 1 16.05 17.67 -2.61
CA PHE A 1 15.01 16.87 -1.93
C PHE A 1 13.66 17.53 -2.17
N SER A 2 12.56 16.77 -2.23
CA SER A 2 11.22 17.38 -2.33
C SER A 2 10.86 18.12 -1.04
N TYR A 3 9.94 19.07 -1.12
CA TYR A 3 9.46 19.82 0.04
C TYR A 3 9.07 18.90 1.22
N ASN A 4 8.29 17.84 0.95
CA ASN A 4 7.84 16.89 1.97
C ASN A 4 9.00 16.09 2.60
N THR A 5 10.05 15.75 1.86
CA THR A 5 11.23 15.09 2.42
C THR A 5 11.97 16.02 3.39
N ILE A 6 12.18 17.29 3.01
CA ILE A 6 12.82 18.28 3.88
C ILE A 6 11.97 18.52 5.13
N ASN A 7 10.66 18.63 4.97
CA ASN A 7 9.73 18.80 6.09
C ASN A 7 9.79 17.63 7.07
N ASN A 8 9.87 16.38 6.56
CA ASN A 8 10.00 15.20 7.40
C ASN A 8 11.34 15.18 8.16
N HIS A 9 12.46 15.50 7.52
CA HIS A 9 13.75 15.61 8.21
C HIS A 9 13.72 16.68 9.30
N LYS A 10 13.19 17.86 8.98
CA LYS A 10 13.00 18.95 9.96
C LYS A 10 12.14 18.51 11.14
N ARG A 11 11.05 17.76 10.90
CA ARG A 11 10.20 17.23 11.98
C ARG A 11 10.97 16.28 12.90
N SER A 12 11.80 15.41 12.35
CA SER A 12 12.68 14.54 13.15
C SER A 12 13.65 15.36 13.99
N LEU A 13 14.33 16.35 13.41
CA LEU A 13 15.25 17.22 14.14
C LEU A 13 14.52 18.04 15.22
N LYS A 14 13.33 18.57 14.90
CA LYS A 14 12.49 19.26 15.88
C LYS A 14 12.17 18.38 17.07
N ALA A 15 11.85 17.10 16.86
CA ALA A 15 11.60 16.15 17.95
C ALA A 15 12.87 15.86 18.77
N SER A 16 14.02 15.68 18.14
CA SER A 16 15.30 15.50 18.83
C SER A 16 15.65 16.70 19.72
N PHE A 17 15.51 17.93 19.21
CA PHE A 17 15.73 19.15 20.00
C PHE A 17 14.66 19.37 21.07
N TYR A 18 13.46 18.85 20.90
CA TYR A 18 12.45 18.88 21.95
C TYR A 18 12.89 18.08 23.17
N ILE A 19 13.42 16.87 22.97
CA ILE A 19 13.98 16.04 24.06
C ILE A 19 15.17 16.75 24.72
N ALA A 20 16.10 17.30 23.93
CA ALA A 20 17.26 18.03 24.47
C ALA A 20 16.88 19.27 25.31
N ILE A 21 15.72 19.88 25.08
CA ILE A 21 15.20 20.96 25.93
C ILE A 21 14.63 20.41 27.23
N GLN A 22 13.92 19.28 27.18
CA GLN A 22 13.38 18.63 28.40
C GLN A 22 14.51 18.17 29.33
N ASP A 23 15.65 17.77 28.76
CA ASP A 23 16.85 17.38 29.50
C ASP A 23 17.77 18.57 29.83
N ASP A 24 17.28 19.82 29.68
CA ASP A 24 18.02 21.07 29.93
C ASP A 24 19.37 21.22 29.20
N CYS A 25 19.63 20.41 28.17
CA CYS A 25 20.86 20.42 27.39
C CYS A 25 20.95 21.67 26.49
N VAL A 26 19.80 22.14 25.99
CA VAL A 26 19.66 23.33 25.17
C VAL A 26 18.44 24.15 25.60
N ARG A 27 18.50 25.47 25.40
CA ARG A 27 17.42 26.39 25.87
C ARG A 27 16.28 26.58 24.88
N LYS A 28 16.50 26.32 23.59
CA LYS A 28 15.55 26.64 22.50
C LYS A 28 15.65 25.63 21.37
N ASN A 29 14.55 25.45 20.64
CA ASN A 29 14.49 24.56 19.50
C ASN A 29 14.73 25.36 18.20
N PRO A 30 15.86 25.18 17.50
CA PRO A 30 16.14 25.92 16.27
C PRO A 30 15.25 25.49 15.10
N PHE A 31 14.55 24.35 15.21
CA PHE A 31 13.66 23.83 14.16
C PHE A 31 12.19 24.20 14.38
N ASP A 32 11.90 25.11 15.32
CA ASP A 32 10.56 25.62 15.61
C ASP A 32 10.18 26.81 14.74
N PHE A 33 10.20 26.61 13.43
CA PHE A 33 9.72 27.57 12.42
C PHE A 33 8.70 26.89 11.49
N LYS A 34 8.06 27.61 10.56
CA LYS A 34 7.25 26.97 9.51
C LYS A 34 8.07 26.84 8.23
N LEU A 35 8.07 25.66 7.60
CA LEU A 35 8.97 25.42 6.46
C LEU A 35 8.58 26.25 5.23
N ASN A 36 7.30 26.51 5.05
CA ASN A 36 6.76 27.32 3.95
C ASN A 36 7.16 28.80 3.99
N GLU A 37 7.67 29.29 5.13
CA GLU A 37 8.22 30.64 5.24
C GLU A 37 9.66 30.73 4.70
N VAL A 38 10.32 29.59 4.50
CA VAL A 38 11.72 29.49 4.07
C VAL A 38 11.85 28.86 2.68
N LEU A 39 10.95 27.95 2.33
CA LEU A 39 10.93 27.24 1.06
C LEU A 39 9.52 27.22 0.50
N GLU A 40 9.39 27.50 -0.80
CA GLU A 40 8.14 27.32 -1.51
C GLU A 40 7.77 25.83 -1.60
N ASN A 41 6.48 25.53 -1.49
CA ASN A 41 5.99 24.17 -1.62
C ASN A 41 5.76 23.85 -3.10
N ASP A 42 6.67 23.07 -3.68
CA ASP A 42 6.66 22.62 -5.08
C ASP A 42 5.91 21.29 -5.28
N THR A 43 5.15 20.82 -4.28
CA THR A 43 4.42 19.55 -4.36
C THR A 43 3.34 19.63 -5.43
N LYS A 44 3.49 18.79 -6.46
CA LYS A 44 2.45 18.62 -7.49
C LYS A 44 1.23 17.90 -6.91
N GLU A 45 0.05 18.38 -7.28
CA GLU A 45 -1.21 17.74 -6.92
C GLU A 45 -1.33 16.35 -7.56
N LYS A 46 -1.87 15.39 -6.80
CA LYS A 46 -2.19 14.06 -7.31
C LYS A 46 -3.64 14.04 -7.78
N VAL A 47 -3.82 14.12 -9.09
CA VAL A 47 -5.14 14.08 -9.71
C VAL A 47 -5.60 12.63 -9.84
N ALA A 48 -6.81 12.33 -9.39
CA ALA A 48 -7.43 11.02 -9.57
C ALA A 48 -7.79 10.78 -11.04
N LEU A 49 -7.82 9.51 -11.46
CA LEU A 49 -8.29 9.15 -12.79
C LEU A 49 -9.79 9.44 -12.91
N THR A 50 -10.23 9.92 -14.07
CA THR A 50 -11.66 9.96 -14.40
C THR A 50 -12.16 8.57 -14.79
N GLU A 51 -13.48 8.35 -14.77
CA GLU A 51 -14.06 7.06 -15.16
C GLU A 51 -13.67 6.66 -16.60
N GLU A 52 -13.61 7.62 -17.52
CA GLU A 52 -13.19 7.39 -18.91
C GLU A 52 -11.71 6.98 -18.99
N GLN A 53 -10.86 7.60 -18.16
CA GLN A 53 -9.43 7.25 -18.09
C GLN A 53 -9.21 5.87 -17.48
N GLU A 54 -9.97 5.51 -16.43
CA GLU A 54 -9.94 4.16 -15.86
C GLU A 54 -10.35 3.10 -16.89
N GLN A 55 -11.45 3.35 -17.63
CA GLN A 55 -11.92 2.44 -18.67
C GLN A 55 -10.91 2.31 -19.82
N ALA A 56 -10.30 3.42 -20.24
CA ALA A 56 -9.25 3.42 -21.26
C ALA A 56 -8.02 2.63 -20.80
N LEU A 57 -7.59 2.82 -19.55
CA LEU A 57 -6.48 2.08 -18.95
C LEU A 57 -6.76 0.58 -18.90
N LEU A 58 -7.92 0.17 -18.39
CA LEU A 58 -8.31 -1.23 -18.32
C LEU A 58 -8.41 -1.87 -19.70
N SER A 59 -8.96 -1.14 -20.68
CA SER A 59 -9.06 -1.60 -22.07
C SER A 59 -7.70 -1.82 -22.71
N PHE A 60 -6.77 -0.89 -22.49
CA PHE A 60 -5.39 -1.01 -22.96
C PHE A 60 -4.69 -2.22 -22.35
N ILE A 61 -4.73 -2.35 -21.01
CA ILE A 61 -4.06 -3.45 -20.32
C ILE A 61 -4.60 -4.79 -20.82
N LYS A 62 -5.92 -4.90 -21.02
CA LYS A 62 -6.58 -6.14 -21.45
C LYS A 62 -6.11 -6.64 -22.81
N THR A 63 -5.80 -5.74 -23.75
CA THR A 63 -5.42 -6.09 -25.13
C THR A 63 -3.91 -6.12 -25.37
N ASP A 64 -3.12 -5.56 -24.46
CA ASP A 64 -1.68 -5.48 -24.61
C ASP A 64 -0.97 -6.83 -24.40
N ASN A 65 -0.04 -7.16 -25.30
CA ASN A 65 0.67 -8.44 -25.29
C ASN A 65 1.55 -8.66 -24.03
N VAL A 66 2.01 -7.60 -23.39
CA VAL A 66 2.94 -7.65 -22.26
C VAL A 66 2.20 -7.47 -20.93
N TYR A 67 1.27 -6.54 -20.88
CA TYR A 67 0.62 -6.09 -19.64
C TYR A 67 -0.69 -6.82 -19.32
N HIS A 68 -1.32 -7.54 -20.25
CA HIS A 68 -2.60 -8.25 -20.00
C HIS A 68 -2.56 -9.19 -18.79
N LYS A 69 -1.39 -9.72 -18.43
CA LYS A 69 -1.21 -10.55 -17.23
C LYS A 69 -1.58 -9.82 -15.92
N HIS A 70 -1.47 -8.49 -15.88
CA HIS A 70 -1.77 -7.63 -14.73
C HIS A 70 -3.17 -7.02 -14.74
N TYR A 71 -3.99 -7.36 -15.74
CA TYR A 71 -5.35 -6.80 -15.86
C TYR A 71 -6.17 -6.98 -14.58
N ASP A 72 -6.18 -8.20 -14.04
CA ASP A 72 -6.96 -8.54 -12.86
C ASP A 72 -6.41 -7.83 -11.61
N ASP A 73 -5.08 -7.73 -11.46
CA ASP A 73 -4.43 -7.01 -10.35
C ASP A 73 -4.83 -5.53 -10.32
N VAL A 74 -4.76 -4.87 -11.49
CA VAL A 74 -5.11 -3.45 -11.62
C VAL A 74 -6.59 -3.21 -11.38
N LEU A 75 -7.46 -4.08 -11.91
CA LEU A 75 -8.89 -4.03 -11.67
C LEU A 75 -9.22 -4.16 -10.18
N ILE A 76 -8.57 -5.10 -9.48
CA ILE A 76 -8.74 -5.25 -8.03
C ILE A 76 -8.32 -3.97 -7.31
N LEU A 77 -7.14 -3.42 -7.61
CA LEU A 77 -6.65 -2.18 -6.96
C LEU A 77 -7.61 -1.00 -7.16
N LEU A 78 -8.12 -0.80 -8.38
CA LEU A 78 -9.07 0.28 -8.68
C LEU A 78 -10.39 0.11 -7.94
N LYS A 79 -10.93 -1.12 -7.87
CA LYS A 79 -12.24 -1.37 -7.25
C LYS A 79 -12.21 -1.49 -5.72
N THR A 80 -11.07 -1.85 -5.13
CA THR A 80 -10.96 -2.12 -3.69
C THR A 80 -10.15 -1.08 -2.93
N GLY A 81 -9.33 -0.28 -3.61
CA GLY A 81 -8.47 0.72 -2.97
C GLY A 81 -7.40 0.12 -2.05
N LEU A 82 -7.02 -1.15 -2.26
CA LEU A 82 -5.98 -1.80 -1.47
C LEU A 82 -4.62 -1.13 -1.70
N ARG A 83 -3.80 -1.10 -0.65
CA ARG A 83 -2.39 -0.78 -0.80
C ARG A 83 -1.71 -1.93 -1.53
N ILE A 84 -0.71 -1.64 -2.36
CA ILE A 84 -0.03 -2.66 -3.16
C ILE A 84 0.54 -3.82 -2.32
N SER A 85 1.10 -3.52 -1.14
CA SER A 85 1.64 -4.52 -0.22
C SER A 85 0.55 -5.37 0.45
N GLU A 86 -0.66 -4.84 0.60
CA GLU A 86 -1.83 -5.61 1.07
C GLU A 86 -2.25 -6.60 -0.01
N LEU A 87 -2.40 -6.14 -1.28
CA LEU A 87 -2.73 -7.02 -2.42
C LEU A 87 -1.70 -8.14 -2.58
N CYS A 88 -0.40 -7.81 -2.51
CA CYS A 88 0.68 -8.78 -2.63
C CYS A 88 0.71 -9.78 -1.46
N GLY A 89 0.18 -9.40 -0.30
CA GLY A 89 0.08 -10.25 0.88
C GLY A 89 -1.14 -11.16 0.88
N LEU A 90 -2.17 -10.87 0.09
CA LEU A 90 -3.41 -11.66 0.11
C LEU A 90 -3.14 -13.15 -0.13
N THR A 91 -3.85 -13.96 0.66
CA THR A 91 -3.98 -15.40 0.50
C THR A 91 -5.43 -15.76 0.20
N VAL A 92 -5.66 -16.97 -0.28
CA VAL A 92 -7.01 -17.48 -0.55
C VAL A 92 -7.90 -17.46 0.70
N ALA A 93 -7.32 -17.64 1.89
CA ALA A 93 -8.05 -17.62 3.15
C ALA A 93 -8.57 -16.23 3.55
N ASP A 94 -8.00 -15.17 2.98
CA ASP A 94 -8.40 -13.80 3.26
C ASP A 94 -9.63 -13.36 2.45
N ILE A 95 -10.07 -14.17 1.47
CA ILE A 95 -11.21 -13.86 0.61
C ILE A 95 -12.42 -14.69 1.03
N ASP A 96 -13.41 -14.01 1.60
CA ASP A 96 -14.69 -14.61 1.95
C ASP A 96 -15.69 -14.40 0.81
N PHE A 97 -15.74 -15.36 -0.12
CA PHE A 97 -16.68 -15.35 -1.23
C PHE A 97 -18.15 -15.49 -0.81
N LYS A 98 -18.43 -15.99 0.40
CA LYS A 98 -19.81 -16.15 0.88
C LYS A 98 -20.37 -14.81 1.35
N ASN A 99 -19.55 -14.04 2.06
CA ASN A 99 -19.92 -12.71 2.53
C ASN A 99 -19.48 -11.59 1.57
N GLU A 100 -18.85 -11.95 0.45
CA GLU A 100 -18.36 -11.03 -0.58
C GLU A 100 -17.41 -9.96 -0.01
N VAL A 101 -16.47 -10.36 0.85
CA VAL A 101 -15.48 -9.44 1.46
C VAL A 101 -14.07 -9.99 1.34
N VAL A 102 -13.08 -9.08 1.28
CA VAL A 102 -11.68 -9.41 1.52
C VAL A 102 -11.24 -8.85 2.88
N ILE A 103 -10.59 -9.69 3.67
CA ILE A 103 -10.09 -9.36 5.00
C ILE A 103 -8.66 -8.85 4.86
N ILE A 104 -8.42 -7.63 5.34
CA ILE A 104 -7.11 -7.00 5.32
C ILE A 104 -6.60 -6.92 6.75
N ASP A 105 -5.71 -7.84 7.11
CA ASP A 105 -5.11 -7.94 8.44
C ASP A 105 -3.58 -8.06 8.41
N HIS A 106 -2.96 -7.97 7.23
CA HIS A 106 -1.52 -8.05 7.03
C HIS A 106 -1.10 -7.47 5.67
N GLN A 107 0.21 -7.28 5.50
CA GLN A 107 0.83 -6.87 4.25
C GLN A 107 2.15 -7.61 4.03
N LEU A 108 2.48 -7.88 2.76
CA LEU A 108 3.77 -8.45 2.37
C LEU A 108 4.77 -7.35 2.06
N LEU A 109 5.89 -7.33 2.78
CA LEU A 109 6.97 -6.37 2.59
C LEU A 109 8.26 -7.08 2.20
N LYS A 110 9.21 -6.31 1.67
CA LYS A 110 10.55 -6.79 1.32
C LYS A 110 11.60 -5.82 1.83
N SER A 111 12.57 -6.30 2.60
CA SER A 111 13.76 -5.55 3.00
C SER A 111 15.01 -6.16 2.37
N LYS A 112 16.09 -5.38 2.31
CA LYS A 112 17.39 -5.87 1.80
C LYS A 112 18.02 -6.92 2.73
N GLU A 113 17.77 -6.80 4.03
CA GLU A 113 18.41 -7.63 5.06
C GLU A 113 17.65 -8.93 5.33
N GLN A 114 16.32 -8.87 5.41
CA GLN A 114 15.48 -10.00 5.80
C GLN A 114 14.82 -10.70 4.60
N GLY A 115 14.86 -10.09 3.41
CA GLY A 115 14.08 -10.57 2.28
C GLY A 115 12.61 -10.26 2.47
N TYR A 116 11.74 -11.19 2.12
CA TYR A 116 10.29 -11.02 2.30
C TYR A 116 9.86 -11.31 3.73
N TYR A 117 8.95 -10.50 4.26
CA TYR A 117 8.36 -10.67 5.60
C TYR A 117 6.93 -10.14 5.62
N ILE A 118 6.12 -10.66 6.54
CA ILE A 118 4.74 -10.22 6.76
C ILE A 118 4.72 -9.21 7.90
N GLU A 119 4.02 -8.10 7.69
CA GLU A 119 3.75 -7.13 8.75
C GLU A 119 2.23 -7.06 9.00
N THR A 120 1.85 -7.26 10.27
CA THR A 120 0.48 -7.03 10.72
C THR A 120 0.30 -5.56 11.13
N PRO A 121 -0.87 -4.96 10.92
CA PRO A 121 -1.12 -3.60 11.38
C PRO A 121 -0.84 -3.44 12.87
N LYS A 122 -0.16 -2.34 13.24
CA LYS A 122 0.19 -2.05 14.64
C LYS A 122 -1.01 -1.86 15.57
N THR A 123 -2.19 -1.59 15.00
CA THR A 123 -3.42 -1.29 15.75
C THR A 123 -4.60 -2.05 15.16
N LYS A 124 -5.60 -2.36 15.99
CA LYS A 124 -6.83 -3.05 15.57
C LYS A 124 -7.57 -2.31 14.45
N SER A 125 -7.49 -0.97 14.41
CA SER A 125 -8.08 -0.15 13.36
C SER A 125 -7.45 -0.36 11.98
N GLY A 126 -6.26 -0.96 11.91
CA GLY A 126 -5.64 -1.32 10.64
C GLY A 126 -6.22 -2.60 10.03
N ILE A 127 -6.95 -3.40 10.82
CA ILE A 127 -7.66 -4.58 10.34
C ILE A 127 -9.03 -4.14 9.82
N ARG A 128 -9.35 -4.48 8.58
CA ARG A 128 -10.62 -4.07 7.95
C ARG A 128 -11.14 -5.12 6.97
N GLN A 129 -12.43 -5.08 6.69
CA GLN A 129 -13.05 -5.85 5.62
C GLN A 129 -13.41 -4.90 4.47
N VAL A 130 -13.08 -5.28 3.24
CA VAL A 130 -13.41 -4.52 2.04
C VAL A 130 -14.44 -5.30 1.24
N PRO A 131 -15.64 -4.75 1.00
CA PRO A 131 -16.66 -5.38 0.16
C PRO A 131 -16.17 -5.58 -1.27
N LEU A 132 -16.56 -6.70 -1.88
CA LEU A 132 -16.17 -7.08 -3.22
C LEU A 132 -17.35 -6.94 -4.17
N SER A 133 -17.14 -6.20 -5.25
CA SER A 133 -18.09 -6.21 -6.36
C SER A 133 -18.06 -7.55 -7.10
N ARG A 134 -19.13 -7.88 -7.83
CA ARG A 134 -19.17 -9.06 -8.71
C ARG A 134 -17.98 -9.12 -9.68
N GLU A 135 -17.58 -7.97 -10.22
CA GLU A 135 -16.44 -7.87 -11.12
C GLU A 135 -15.12 -8.21 -10.41
N THR A 136 -14.94 -7.72 -9.18
CA THR A 136 -13.76 -8.01 -8.34
C THR A 136 -13.70 -9.48 -7.93
N ILE A 137 -14.84 -10.09 -7.58
CA ILE A 137 -14.93 -11.53 -7.29
C ILE A 137 -14.47 -12.35 -8.49
N GLN A 138 -14.94 -12.01 -9.69
CA GLN A 138 -14.51 -12.68 -10.92
C GLN A 138 -13.02 -12.48 -11.20
N ALA A 139 -12.49 -11.28 -10.92
CA ALA A 139 -11.06 -11.02 -11.02
C ALA A 139 -10.27 -11.95 -10.11
N PHE A 140 -10.58 -12.00 -8.81
CA PHE A 140 -9.94 -12.92 -7.86
C PHE A 140 -10.01 -14.38 -8.32
N GLN A 141 -11.19 -14.83 -8.78
CA GLN A 141 -11.34 -16.19 -9.31
C GLN A 141 -10.45 -16.46 -10.55
N ARG A 142 -10.23 -15.47 -11.42
CA ARG A 142 -9.32 -15.60 -12.56
C ARG A 142 -7.86 -15.67 -12.12
N VAL A 143 -7.45 -14.84 -11.15
CA VAL A 143 -6.06 -14.88 -10.63
C VAL A 143 -5.78 -16.23 -9.97
N MET A 144 -6.70 -16.73 -9.12
CA MET A 144 -6.60 -18.04 -8.49
C MET A 144 -6.48 -19.19 -9.50
N LYS A 145 -7.20 -19.10 -10.63
CA LYS A 145 -7.14 -20.12 -11.69
C LYS A 145 -5.85 -20.05 -12.52
N LYS A 146 -5.24 -18.86 -12.67
CA LYS A 146 -3.96 -18.68 -13.37
C LYS A 146 -2.79 -19.25 -12.57
N HIS A 147 -2.91 -19.36 -11.24
CA HIS A 147 -1.89 -19.89 -10.35
C HIS A 147 -2.30 -21.20 -9.66
N PRO A 148 -2.61 -22.29 -10.40
CA PRO A 148 -3.15 -23.50 -9.78
C PRO A 148 -2.11 -24.27 -8.94
N LYS A 149 -0.80 -23.98 -9.10
CA LYS A 149 0.32 -24.74 -8.49
C LYS A 149 1.60 -23.91 -8.36
N ALA A 150 1.57 -22.75 -7.72
CA ALA A 150 2.83 -22.23 -7.18
C ALA A 150 3.26 -23.16 -6.03
N GLU A 151 4.54 -23.53 -5.93
CA GLU A 151 5.04 -24.16 -4.70
C GLU A 151 4.63 -23.26 -3.51
N PRO A 152 4.12 -23.83 -2.41
CA PRO A 152 3.65 -23.03 -1.28
C PRO A 152 4.81 -22.21 -0.74
N PHE A 153 4.86 -20.94 -1.14
CA PHE A 153 5.82 -19.98 -0.63
C PHE A 153 5.29 -19.51 0.72
N VAL A 154 5.93 -20.01 1.79
CA VAL A 154 5.57 -19.70 3.16
C VAL A 154 6.46 -18.57 3.65
N ILE A 155 5.85 -17.48 4.09
CA ILE A 155 6.56 -16.39 4.77
C ILE A 155 5.86 -16.15 6.10
N ASP A 156 6.63 -16.20 7.18
CA ASP A 156 6.16 -15.94 8.54
C ASP A 156 4.87 -16.70 8.91
N GLY A 157 4.77 -17.96 8.48
CA GLY A 157 3.64 -18.85 8.78
C GLY A 157 2.42 -18.70 7.86
N ARG A 158 2.43 -17.77 6.89
CA ARG A 158 1.40 -17.68 5.84
C ARG A 158 1.85 -18.37 4.55
N SER A 159 1.07 -19.35 4.12
CA SER A 159 1.27 -20.09 2.86
C SER A 159 0.40 -19.52 1.72
N ASN A 160 0.81 -19.76 0.48
CA ASN A 160 0.06 -19.39 -0.74
C ASN A 160 -0.14 -17.87 -0.88
N LEU A 161 0.93 -17.12 -0.62
CA LEU A 161 0.99 -15.67 -0.87
C LEU A 161 1.00 -15.43 -2.39
N ARG A 162 0.13 -14.52 -2.84
CA ARG A 162 -0.42 -14.40 -4.20
C ARG A 162 -1.60 -15.34 -4.44
N VAL A 163 -2.79 -14.77 -4.24
CA VAL A 163 -4.02 -15.15 -4.95
C VAL A 163 -3.83 -14.94 -6.44
#